data_AF-D8TUP0-F1
#
_entry.id   AF-D8TUP0-F1
#
_cell.length_a   1.000
_cell.length_b   1.000
_cell.length_c   1.000
_cell.angle_alpha   90.00
_cell.angle_beta   90.00
_cell.angle_gamma   90.00
#
_symmetry.space_group_name_H-M   'P 1'
#
loop_
_entity.id
_entity.type
_entity.pdbx_description
1 polymer ?
#
loop_
_entity_poly.entity_id
_entity_poly.type
_entity_poly.pdbx_seq_one_letter_code
_entity_poly.pdbx_strand_id
1 'polypeptide(L)'
;SWWQVDLGEQHQLAITYYTLRHDGSQDFVRSWVLQGSHDLAVWVDLKRHSNDTTIKVPGQYASWPVIGPAAAVPYRAFRLLLTAPNASPNPASRHNFCLSNLELYGFL
;
A
#
# COMPACT_ATOMS: atom_id res chain seq x y z
N SER A 1 -6.23 9.34 3.83
CA SER A 1 -5.49 9.61 2.58
C SER A 1 -5.09 8.32 1.90
N TRP A 2 -4.70 8.40 0.63
CA TRP A 2 -4.25 7.27 -0.16
C TRP A 2 -3.08 7.65 -1.06
N TRP A 3 -2.34 6.65 -1.50
CA TRP A 3 -1.37 6.74 -2.58
C TRP A 3 -1.74 5.70 -3.65
N GLN A 4 -1.61 6.03 -4.94
CA GLN A 4 -2.02 5.16 -6.05
C GLN A 4 -0.99 5.17 -7.16
N VAL A 5 -0.89 4.04 -7.85
CA VAL A 5 -0.22 3.88 -9.14
C VAL A 5 -1.17 3.24 -10.16
N ASP A 6 -1.13 3.77 -11.38
CA ASP A 6 -1.72 3.15 -12.57
C ASP A 6 -0.58 2.66 -13.46
N LEU A 7 -0.56 1.36 -13.79
CA LEU A 7 0.45 0.77 -14.68
C LEU A 7 0.15 1.06 -16.16
N GLY A 8 -1.04 1.57 -16.47
CA GLY A 8 -1.51 1.87 -17.82
C GLY A 8 -2.38 0.77 -18.40
N GLU A 9 -3.16 1.10 -19.43
CA GLU A 9 -4.20 0.23 -20.02
C GLU A 9 -3.70 -1.13 -20.53
N GLN A 10 -2.43 -1.21 -20.91
CA GLN A 10 -1.82 -2.41 -21.48
C GLN A 10 -1.02 -3.23 -20.47
N HIS A 11 -0.96 -2.79 -19.21
CA HIS A 11 -0.20 -3.47 -18.17
C HIS A 11 -1.12 -3.91 -17.05
N GLN A 12 -1.00 -5.17 -16.67
CA GLN A 12 -1.66 -5.71 -15.49
C GLN A 12 -0.62 -6.52 -14.70
N LEU A 13 -0.84 -6.65 -13.39
CA LEU A 13 0.04 -7.39 -12.51
C LEU A 13 -0.77 -8.31 -11.61
N ALA A 14 -0.54 -9.61 -11.70
CA ALA A 14 -0.95 -10.56 -10.67
C ALA A 14 0.08 -10.50 -9.53
N ILE A 15 -0.25 -9.75 -8.48
CA ILE A 15 0.69 -9.38 -7.43
C ILE A 15 0.95 -10.53 -6.44
N THR A 16 2.21 -10.73 -6.08
CA THR A 16 2.63 -11.77 -5.12
C THR A 16 3.29 -11.17 -3.88
N TYR A 17 3.91 -10.01 -4.01
CA TYR A 17 4.58 -9.29 -2.94
C TYR A 17 4.53 -7.79 -3.19
N TYR A 18 4.67 -7.00 -2.13
CA TYR A 18 5.02 -5.59 -2.27
C TYR A 18 5.96 -5.14 -1.15
N THR A 19 6.73 -4.09 -1.44
CA THR A 19 7.63 -3.44 -0.49
C THR A 19 7.25 -1.97 -0.39
N LEU A 20 7.16 -1.46 0.84
CA LEU A 20 6.99 -0.04 1.14
C LEU A 20 8.27 0.48 1.78
N ARG A 21 8.70 1.68 1.38
CA ARG A 21 9.68 2.47 2.13
C ARG A 21 9.02 3.70 2.75
N HIS A 22 9.13 3.84 4.06
CA HIS A 22 8.70 5.03 4.78
C HIS A 22 9.58 6.23 4.41
N ASP A 23 9.04 7.44 4.50
CA ASP A 23 9.82 8.66 4.28
C ASP A 23 10.72 8.99 5.50
N GLY A 24 11.20 10.23 5.59
CA GLY A 24 12.04 10.68 6.70
C GLY A 24 11.28 11.05 7.99
N SER A 25 9.95 11.01 8.00
CA SER A 25 9.12 11.44 9.13
C SER A 25 8.97 10.35 10.21
N GLN A 26 8.34 10.69 11.33
CA GLN A 26 7.88 9.73 12.35
C GLN A 26 6.40 9.36 12.20
N ASP A 27 5.75 9.78 11.12
CA ASP A 27 4.31 9.60 10.87
C ASP A 27 4.03 8.20 10.30
N PHE A 28 4.52 7.17 10.98
CA PHE A 28 4.51 5.80 10.48
C PHE A 28 3.09 5.27 10.25
N VAL A 29 2.87 4.69 9.08
CA VAL A 29 1.62 3.99 8.76
C VAL A 29 1.37 2.83 9.74
N ARG A 30 0.11 2.65 10.15
CA ARG A 30 -0.30 1.61 11.12
C ARG A 30 -1.42 0.72 10.61
N SER A 31 -2.47 1.33 10.05
CA SER A 31 -3.59 0.58 9.49
C SER A 31 -3.90 1.06 8.09
N TRP A 32 -3.74 0.16 7.13
CA TRP A 32 -3.97 0.44 5.71
C TRP A 32 -4.41 -0.82 4.97
N VAL A 33 -4.87 -0.64 3.75
CA VAL A 33 -5.20 -1.73 2.84
C VAL A 33 -4.53 -1.50 1.50
N LEU A 34 -3.87 -2.53 0.97
CA LEU A 34 -3.48 -2.61 -0.43
C LEU A 34 -4.68 -3.09 -1.23
N GLN A 35 -5.07 -2.32 -2.24
CA GLN A 35 -6.17 -2.65 -3.13
C GLN A 35 -5.71 -2.67 -4.59
N GLY A 36 -6.37 -3.51 -5.39
CA GLY A 36 -6.20 -3.59 -6.84
C GLY A 36 -7.45 -3.12 -7.57
N SER A 37 -7.29 -2.59 -8.79
CA SER A 37 -8.38 -2.17 -9.66
C SER A 37 -8.06 -2.42 -11.14
N HIS A 38 -9.09 -2.74 -11.92
CA HIS A 38 -9.01 -2.84 -13.38
C HIS A 38 -9.37 -1.53 -14.09
N ASP A 39 -10.21 -0.70 -13.46
CA ASP A 39 -10.92 0.42 -14.09
C ASP A 39 -10.74 1.76 -13.34
N LEU A 40 -9.94 1.77 -12.25
CA LEU A 40 -9.73 2.89 -11.33
C LEU A 40 -10.99 3.31 -10.53
N ALA A 41 -12.13 2.66 -10.75
CA ALA A 41 -13.41 2.98 -10.12
C ALA A 41 -13.76 1.97 -9.03
N VAL A 42 -13.66 0.67 -9.32
CA VAL A 42 -13.93 -0.42 -8.39
C VAL A 42 -12.61 -0.97 -7.86
N TRP A 43 -12.53 -1.10 -6.54
CA TRP A 43 -11.31 -1.50 -5.83
C TRP A 43 -11.55 -2.77 -5.02
N VAL A 44 -10.63 -3.72 -5.12
CA VAL A 44 -10.67 -5.00 -4.41
C VAL A 44 -9.56 -5.03 -3.35
N ASP A 45 -9.91 -5.40 -2.12
CA ASP A 45 -8.95 -5.60 -1.03
C ASP A 45 -8.04 -6.80 -1.32
N LEU A 46 -6.74 -6.54 -1.43
CA LEU A 46 -5.72 -7.57 -1.66
C LEU A 46 -4.99 -7.94 -0.36
N LYS A 47 -4.71 -6.94 0.48
CA LYS A 47 -4.09 -7.16 1.79
C LYS A 47 -4.44 -6.07 2.77
N ARG A 48 -4.89 -6.45 3.97
CA ARG A 48 -5.24 -5.54 5.06
C ARG A 48 -4.22 -5.60 6.19
N HIS A 49 -3.84 -4.43 6.68
CA HIS A 49 -2.97 -4.23 7.83
C HIS A 49 -3.77 -3.53 8.93
N SER A 50 -3.69 -4.06 10.14
CA SER A 50 -4.33 -3.48 11.33
C SER A 50 -3.29 -3.34 12.42
N ASN A 51 -2.99 -2.09 12.81
CA ASN A 51 -1.96 -1.77 13.80
C ASN A 51 -0.60 -2.45 13.53
N ASP A 52 -0.19 -2.49 12.26
CA ASP A 52 1.08 -3.06 11.83
C ASP A 52 2.23 -2.12 12.24
N THR A 53 3.15 -2.64 13.07
CA THR A 53 4.30 -1.92 13.61
C THR A 53 5.63 -2.35 12.97
N THR A 54 5.59 -2.98 11.79
CA THR A 54 6.80 -3.47 11.09
C THR A 54 7.71 -2.30 10.72
N ILE A 55 7.15 -1.21 10.20
CA ILE A 55 7.85 0.06 9.96
C ILE A 55 7.81 0.90 11.24
N LYS A 56 8.99 1.19 11.78
CA LYS A 56 9.18 1.94 13.04
C LYS A 56 10.39 2.87 13.03
N VAL A 57 11.13 2.93 11.93
CA VAL A 57 12.30 3.81 11.75
C VAL A 57 12.14 4.60 10.45
N PRO A 58 12.52 5.90 10.42
CA PRO A 58 12.52 6.68 9.18
C PRO A 58 13.35 6.02 8.08
N GLY A 59 12.88 6.05 6.83
CA GLY A 59 13.56 5.46 5.68
C GLY A 59 13.56 3.92 5.63
N GLN A 60 12.90 3.25 6.58
CA GLN A 60 12.86 1.78 6.66
C GLN A 60 12.03 1.19 5.51
N TYR A 61 12.55 0.10 4.93
CA TYR A 61 11.82 -0.79 4.05
C TYR A 61 11.11 -1.89 4.85
N ALA A 62 9.91 -2.24 4.43
CA ALA A 62 9.22 -3.45 4.86
C ALA A 62 8.49 -4.06 3.67
N SER A 63 8.46 -5.39 3.64
CA SER A 63 7.90 -6.16 2.54
C SER A 63 6.88 -7.16 3.06
N TRP A 64 5.79 -7.36 2.34
CA TRP A 64 4.76 -8.31 2.73
C TRP A 64 4.27 -9.16 1.56
N PRO A 65 3.99 -10.45 1.81
CA PRO A 65 3.36 -11.31 0.83
C PRO A 65 1.91 -10.90 0.63
N VAL A 66 1.45 -10.98 -0.62
CA VAL A 66 0.05 -10.80 -1.01
C VAL A 66 -0.46 -12.16 -1.46
N ILE A 67 -1.33 -12.77 -0.65
CA ILE A 67 -1.75 -14.16 -0.79
C ILE A 67 -3.27 -14.19 -0.85
N GLY A 68 -3.80 -15.10 -1.67
CA GLY A 68 -5.22 -15.40 -1.75
C GLY A 68 -5.76 -15.28 -3.17
N PRO A 69 -7.03 -15.65 -3.40
CA PRO A 69 -7.61 -15.69 -4.73
C PRO A 69 -7.60 -14.32 -5.43
N ALA A 70 -7.84 -13.24 -4.69
CA ALA A 70 -7.80 -11.88 -5.25
C ALA A 70 -6.41 -11.50 -5.75
N ALA A 71 -5.33 -11.91 -5.06
CA ALA A 71 -3.96 -11.62 -5.46
C ALA A 71 -3.56 -12.31 -6.79
N ALA A 72 -4.21 -13.43 -7.12
CA ALA A 72 -3.98 -14.17 -8.36
C ALA A 72 -4.65 -13.50 -9.59
N VAL A 73 -5.49 -12.49 -9.39
CA VAL A 73 -6.11 -11.71 -10.46
C VAL A 73 -5.14 -10.60 -10.91
N PRO A 74 -4.88 -10.44 -12.22
CA PRO A 74 -4.07 -9.33 -12.72
C PRO A 74 -4.80 -7.98 -12.63
N TYR A 75 -4.23 -6.99 -11.94
CA TYR A 75 -4.80 -5.64 -11.85
C TYR A 75 -3.96 -4.60 -12.58
N ARG A 76 -4.62 -3.59 -13.15
CA ARG A 76 -3.99 -2.45 -13.83
C ARG A 76 -3.45 -1.42 -12.84
N ALA A 77 -4.19 -1.19 -11.75
CA ALA A 77 -3.88 -0.14 -10.81
C ALA A 77 -3.88 -0.66 -9.38
N PHE A 78 -3.07 -0.02 -8.54
CA PHE A 78 -2.93 -0.36 -7.14
C PHE A 78 -3.00 0.89 -6.29
N ARG A 79 -3.60 0.79 -5.10
CA ARG A 79 -3.54 1.86 -4.11
C ARG A 79 -3.31 1.34 -2.71
N LEU A 80 -2.64 2.16 -1.92
CA LEU A 80 -2.53 2.03 -0.48
C LEU A 80 -3.50 3.03 0.17
N LEU A 81 -4.52 2.52 0.85
CA LEU A 81 -5.54 3.33 1.51
C LEU A 81 -5.38 3.25 3.02
N LEU A 82 -5.15 4.38 3.68
CA LEU A 82 -5.20 4.45 5.14
C LEU A 82 -6.61 4.12 5.64
N THR A 83 -6.69 3.26 6.64
CA THR A 83 -7.96 2.86 7.27
C THR A 83 -8.08 3.32 8.72
N ALA A 84 -6.99 3.78 9.34
CA ALA A 84 -6.97 4.45 10.64
C ALA A 84 -5.82 5.48 10.67
N PRO A 85 -5.75 6.33 11.71
CA PRO A 85 -4.62 7.24 11.90
C PRO A 85 -3.25 6.56 11.86
N ASN A 86 -2.24 7.27 11.36
CA ASN A 86 -0.83 6.91 11.48
C ASN A 86 -0.32 7.19 12.91
N ALA A 87 0.97 6.95 13.15
CA ALA A 87 1.60 7.10 14.48
C ALA A 87 1.87 8.56 14.91
N SER A 88 1.51 9.57 14.10
CA SER A 88 1.87 10.96 14.37
C SER A 88 1.23 11.48 15.66
N PRO A 89 2.00 12.13 16.56
CA PRO A 89 1.43 12.82 17.70
C PRO A 89 0.63 14.05 17.27
N ASN A 90 0.98 14.66 16.12
CA ASN A 90 0.32 15.84 15.58
C ASN A 90 -1.02 15.47 14.92
N PRO A 91 -2.18 15.92 15.43
CA PRO A 91 -3.49 15.62 14.85
C PRO A 91 -3.61 16.02 13.37
N ALA A 92 -2.93 17.07 12.92
CA ALA A 92 -2.99 17.54 11.54
C ALA A 92 -2.34 16.56 10.55
N SER A 93 -1.36 15.76 10.99
CA SER A 93 -0.64 14.81 10.14
C SER A 93 -1.16 13.38 10.26
N ARG A 94 -2.08 13.10 11.19
CA ARG A 94 -2.54 11.74 11.53
C ARG A 94 -3.17 10.97 10.38
N HIS A 95 -3.61 11.64 9.32
CA HIS A 95 -4.19 11.00 8.15
C HIS A 95 -3.29 11.01 6.92
N ASN A 96 -2.02 11.42 7.06
CA ASN A 96 -1.05 11.38 5.97
C ASN A 96 -0.55 9.95 5.74
N PHE A 97 -0.48 9.53 4.48
CA PHE A 97 0.20 8.30 4.08
C PHE A 97 1.61 8.69 3.65
N CYS A 98 2.56 8.63 4.59
CA CYS A 98 3.95 9.01 4.35
C CYS A 98 4.75 7.84 3.79
N LEU A 99 5.30 8.00 2.58
CA LEU A 99 6.17 7.00 1.93
C LEU A 99 7.11 7.71 0.95
N SER A 100 8.24 7.08 0.64
CA SER A 100 9.11 7.52 -0.46
C SER A 100 9.18 6.54 -1.63
N ASN A 101 8.92 5.25 -1.39
CA ASN A 101 8.96 4.21 -2.43
C ASN A 101 7.87 3.17 -2.21
N LEU A 102 7.34 2.66 -3.32
CA LEU A 102 6.51 1.45 -3.39
C LEU A 102 7.08 0.56 -4.50
N GLU A 103 7.28 -0.71 -4.20
CA GLU A 103 7.68 -1.73 -5.16
C GLU A 103 6.62 -2.84 -5.18
N LEU A 104 6.19 -3.23 -6.39
CA LEU A 104 5.19 -4.28 -6.61
C LEU A 104 5.86 -5.43 -7.37
N TYR A 105 5.65 -6.66 -6.93
CA TYR A 105 6.24 -7.85 -7.54
C TYR A 105 5.16 -8.86 -7.88
N GLY A 106 5.33 -9.57 -8.99
CA GLY A 106 4.35 -10.52 -9.48
C GLY A 106 4.56 -10.88 -10.93
N PHE A 107 3.50 -11.33 -11.57
CA PHE A 107 3.48 -11.74 -12.97
C PHE A 107 2.73 -10.70 -13.81
N LEU A 108 3.38 -10.24 -14.90
CA LEU A 108 2.81 -9.32 -15.90
C LEU A 108 2.01 -10.09 -16.96
#